data_AF-A0A949LDK0-F1
#
_entry.id   AF-A0A949LDK0-F1
#
_cell.length_a   1.000
_cell.length_b   1.000
_cell.length_c   1.000
_cell.angle_alpha   90.00
_cell.angle_beta   90.00
_cell.angle_gamma   90.00
#
_symmetry.space_group_name_H-M   'P 1'
#
loop_
_entity.id
_entity.type
_entity.pdbx_description
1 polymer ?
#
loop_
_entity_poly.entity_id
_entity_poly.type
_entity_poly.pdbx_seq_one_letter_code
_entity_poly.pdbx_strand_id
1 'polypeptide(L)' 'MNFYDRIPIKMAENAAFFWILHDQALRGPNYTLAKLIELEARIDAQLDGLLVHGEAGWNACEAALRFEAPG' A
#
# COMPACT_ATOMS: atom_id res chain seq x y z
N MET A 1 -19.45 0.58 12.33
CA MET A 1 -18.37 0.89 11.38
C MET A 1 -19.00 1.61 10.20
N ASN A 2 -18.72 2.90 10.02
CA ASN A 2 -19.16 3.63 8.84
C ASN A 2 -18.30 3.16 7.64
N PHE A 3 -18.82 3.24 6.41
CA PHE A 3 -18.10 2.85 5.20
C PHE A 3 -16.75 3.58 5.07
N TYR A 4 -16.67 4.84 5.52
CA TYR A 4 -15.45 5.65 5.51
C TYR A 4 -14.31 5.09 6.37
N ASP A 5 -14.63 4.35 7.43
CA ASP A 5 -13.62 3.76 8.33
C ASP A 5 -12.81 2.64 7.63
N ARG A 6 -13.31 2.12 6.50
CA ARG A 6 -12.64 1.06 5.73
C ARG A 6 -11.63 1.59 4.72
N ILE A 7 -11.68 2.89 4.40
CA ILE A 7 -10.79 3.50 3.40
C ILE A 7 -9.32 3.40 3.84
N PRO A 8 -8.93 3.81 5.06
CA PRO A 8 -7.54 3.72 5.50
C PRO A 8 -7.06 2.28 5.59
N ILE A 9 -7.93 1.35 6.02
CA ILE A 9 -7.63 -0.09 6.05
C ILE A 9 -7.28 -0.59 4.65
N LYS A 10 -8.09 -0.23 3.64
CA LYS A 10 -7.82 -0.67 2.27
C LYS A 10 -6.56 -0.04 1.68
N MET A 11 -6.27 1.22 2.03
CA MET A 11 -5.03 1.87 1.64
C MET A 11 -3.80 1.17 2.22
N ALA A 12 -3.84 0.78 3.51
CA ALA A 12 -2.76 0.03 4.15
C ALA A 12 -2.53 -1.34 3.49
N GLU A 13 -3.60 -2.09 3.23
CA GLU A 13 -3.54 -3.37 2.49
C GLU A 13 -2.94 -3.18 1.09
N ASN A 14 -3.41 -2.18 0.34
CA ASN A 14 -2.95 -1.92 -1.01
C ASN A 14 -1.48 -1.47 -1.03
N ALA A 15 -1.03 -0.65 -0.06
CA ALA A 15 0.36 -0.22 0.05
C ALA A 15 1.28 -1.44 0.24
N ALA A 16 0.94 -2.35 1.16
CA ALA A 16 1.70 -3.59 1.38
C ALA A 16 1.70 -4.49 0.13
N PHE A 17 0.55 -4.68 -0.50
CA PHE A 17 0.43 -5.46 -1.74
C PHE A 17 1.27 -4.89 -2.88
N PHE A 18 1.21 -3.57 -3.12
CA PHE A 18 2.01 -2.94 -4.17
C PHE A 18 3.50 -2.98 -3.86
N TRP A 19 3.90 -2.93 -2.59
CA TRP A 19 5.29 -3.13 -2.20
C TRP A 19 5.82 -4.52 -2.58
N ILE A 20 5.01 -5.56 -2.41
CA ILE A 20 5.38 -6.93 -2.84
C ILE A 20 5.51 -7.00 -4.36
N LEU A 21 4.58 -6.37 -5.10
CA LEU A 21 4.69 -6.29 -6.56
C LEU A 21 5.94 -5.51 -7.00
N HIS A 22 6.34 -4.48 -6.24
CA HIS A 22 7.54 -3.68 -6.52
C HIS A 22 8.80 -4.52 -6.34
N ASP A 23 8.91 -5.27 -5.24
CA ASP A 23 10.03 -6.20 -5.03
C ASP A 23 10.14 -7.25 -6.15
N GLN A 24 9.00 -7.81 -6.59
CA GLN A 24 8.96 -8.73 -7.72
C GLN A 24 9.34 -8.05 -9.04
N ALA A 25 8.91 -6.80 -9.25
CA ALA A 25 9.19 -6.03 -10.45
C ALA A 25 10.68 -5.71 -10.60
N LEU A 26 11.36 -5.37 -9.50
CA LEU A 26 12.80 -5.10 -9.48
C LEU A 26 13.64 -6.32 -9.91
N ARG A 27 13.15 -7.53 -9.63
CA ARG A 27 13.85 -8.79 -9.92
C ARG A 27 13.41 -9.41 -11.26
N GLY A 28 12.34 -8.91 -11.86
CA GLY A 28 11.73 -9.47 -13.06
C GLY A 28 12.37 -8.92 -14.35
N PRO A 29 12.80 -9.77 -15.31
CA PRO A 29 13.43 -9.32 -16.54
C PRO A 29 12.48 -8.57 -17.51
N ASN A 30 11.17 -8.62 -17.26
CA ASN A 30 10.13 -8.12 -18.14
C ASN A 30 9.50 -6.78 -17.68
N TYR A 31 10.00 -6.20 -16.59
CA TYR A 31 9.56 -4.88 -16.15
C TYR A 31 10.36 -3.78 -16.83
N THR A 32 9.65 -2.79 -17.37
CA THR A 32 10.28 -1.59 -17.90
C THR A 32 10.37 -0.55 -16.80
N LEU A 33 11.31 0.38 -16.92
CA LEU A 33 11.43 1.51 -16.00
C LEU A 33 10.12 2.30 -15.87
N ALA A 34 9.40 2.50 -16.98
CA ALA A 34 8.11 3.19 -16.97
C ALA A 34 7.07 2.47 -16.09
N LYS A 35 6.98 1.12 -16.19
CA LYS A 35 6.09 0.32 -15.34
C LYS A 35 6.48 0.36 -13.87
N LEU A 36 7.77 0.46 -13.56
CA LEU A 36 8.25 0.59 -12.19
C LEU A 36 7.83 1.94 -11.59
N ILE A 37 8.01 3.04 -12.34
CA ILE A 37 7.57 4.38 -11.93
C ILE A 37 6.05 4.42 -11.70
N GLU A 38 5.26 3.80 -12.58
CA GLU A 38 3.81 3.70 -12.39
C GLU A 38 3.42 2.95 -11.12
N LEU A 39 4.19 1.92 -10.73
CA LEU A 39 3.95 1.15 -9.52
C LEU A 39 4.35 1.93 -8.27
N GLU A 40 5.48 2.64 -8.30
CA GLU A 40 5.92 3.54 -7.22
C GLU A 40 4.88 4.64 -6.96
N ALA A 41 4.37 5.28 -8.01
CA ALA A 41 3.31 6.29 -7.87
C ALA A 41 2.03 5.75 -7.22
N ARG A 42 1.72 4.45 -7.39
CA ARG A 42 0.57 3.82 -6.72
C ARG A 42 0.83 3.59 -5.23
N ILE A 43 2.06 3.20 -4.87
CA ILE A 43 2.49 3.07 -3.48
C ILE A 43 2.38 4.44 -2.80
N ASP A 44 2.98 5.47 -3.40
CA ASP A 44 2.96 6.85 -2.88
C ASP A 44 1.53 7.34 -2.66
N ALA A 45 0.63 7.13 -3.63
CA ALA A 45 -0.77 7.52 -3.49
C ALA A 45 -1.49 6.84 -2.30
N GLN A 46 -1.14 5.60 -1.94
CA GLN A 46 -1.71 4.95 -0.76
C GLN A 46 -1.13 5.54 0.53
N LEU A 47 0.19 5.76 0.57
CA LEU A 47 0.88 6.34 1.73
C LEU A 47 0.41 7.76 2.01
N ASP A 48 0.28 8.59 0.97
CA ASP A 48 -0.26 9.95 1.08
C ASP A 48 -1.70 9.93 1.61
N GLY A 49 -2.54 9.01 1.12
CA GLY A 49 -3.90 8.82 1.62
C GLY A 49 -3.93 8.46 3.11
N LEU A 50 -3.08 7.53 3.54
CA LEU A 50 -2.94 7.15 4.95
C LEU A 50 -2.50 8.33 5.82
N LEU A 51 -1.54 9.14 5.34
CA LEU A 51 -1.09 10.34 6.03
C LEU A 51 -2.21 11.38 6.19
N VAL A 52 -3.02 11.59 5.14
CA VAL A 52 -4.19 12.50 5.18
C VAL A 52 -5.23 12.04 6.21
N HIS A 53 -5.39 10.73 6.39
CA HIS A 53 -6.31 10.15 7.38
C HIS A 53 -5.80 10.22 8.83
N GLY A 54 -4.56 10.66 9.07
CA GLY A 54 -4.01 10.89 10.41
C GLY A 54 -4.04 9.63 11.29
N GLU A 55 -4.61 9.75 12.48
CA GLU A 55 -4.70 8.64 13.45
C GLU A 55 -5.44 7.41 12.90
N ALA A 56 -6.50 7.61 12.10
CA ALA A 56 -7.21 6.51 11.46
C ALA A 56 -6.33 5.76 10.45
N GLY A 57 -5.44 6.48 9.75
CA GLY A 57 -4.43 5.89 8.87
C GLY A 57 -3.38 5.10 9.66
N TRP A 58 -2.88 5.67 10.76
CA TRP A 58 -1.92 4.97 11.63
C TRP A 58 -2.51 3.66 12.20
N ASN A 59 -3.72 3.72 12.76
CA ASN A 59 -4.40 2.55 13.30
C ASN A 59 -4.65 1.47 12.24
N ALA A 60 -4.90 1.86 10.99
CA ALA A 60 -5.02 0.93 9.87
C ALA A 60 -3.69 0.22 9.56
N CYS A 61 -2.57 0.95 9.55
CA CYS A 61 -1.25 0.36 9.39
C CYS A 61 -0.93 -0.64 10.52
N GLU A 62 -1.18 -0.27 11.78
CA GLU A 62 -0.97 -1.16 12.92
C GLU A 62 -1.86 -2.41 12.85
N ALA A 63 -3.11 -2.26 12.41
CA ALA A 63 -4.01 -3.39 12.21
C ALA A 63 -3.50 -4.34 11.11
N ALA A 64 -3.00 -3.79 9.99
CA ALA A 64 -2.45 -4.56 8.89
C ALA A 64 -1.20 -5.36 9.30
N LEU A 65 -0.34 -4.80 10.17
CA LEU A 65 0.86 -5.49 10.66
C LEU A 65 0.58 -6.70 11.56
N ARG A 66 -0.65 -6.86 12.07
CA ARG A 66 -1.02 -8.03 12.88
C ARG A 66 -1.19 -9.29 12.04
N PHE A 67 -1.29 -9.17 10.72
CA PHE A 67 -1.34 -10.30 9.82
C PHE A 67 0.08 -10.75 9.50
N GLU A 68 0.38 -12.03 9.72
CA GLU A 68 1.70 -12.63 9.44
C GLU A 68 1.90 -12.97 7.95
N ALA A 69 0.88 -12.71 7.11
CA ALA A 69 0.98 -12.89 5.68
C ALA A 69 1.63 -11.66 5.03
N PRO A 70 2.41 -11.84 3.95
CA PRO A 70 2.88 -10.72 3.16
C PRO A 70 1.69 -10.10 2.43
N GLY A 71 1.16 -8.99 2.95
CA GLY A 71 0.15 -8.15 2.29
C GLY A 71 -1.25 -8.73 2.23
#